data_AF-D0UMF0-F1
#
_entry.id   AF-D0UMF0-F1
#
_cell.length_a   1.000
_cell.length_b   1.000
_cell.length_c   1.000
_cell.angle_alpha   90.00
_cell.angle_beta   90.00
_cell.angle_gamma   90.00
#
_symmetry.space_group_name_H-M   'P 1'
#
loop_
_entity.id
_entity.type
_entity.pdbx_description
1 polymer ?
#
loop_
_entity_poly.entity_id
_entity_poly.type
_entity_poly.pdbx_seq_one_letter_code
_entity_poly.pdbx_strand_id
1 'polypeptide(L)'
;IKKQKNRAFCYFCGALQRLPTCAECGKIKCMLKTSDCVVKHPGTFTTGLAMVGAICDFCEAWVCHGKKCLSTHACSCLLQDAVCIECERDVWNHGGRMFLCSFCNNFL
;
A
#
# COMPACT_ATOMS: atom_id res chain seq x y z
N ILE A 1 -12.67 -8.72 -8.64
CA ILE A 1 -12.12 -8.10 -7.41
C ILE A 1 -10.60 -8.21 -7.45
N LYS A 2 -9.85 -7.10 -7.38
CA LYS A 2 -8.38 -7.12 -7.34
C LYS A 2 -7.94 -7.71 -5.99
N LYS A 3 -7.39 -8.92 -5.97
CA LYS A 3 -6.83 -9.52 -4.75
C LYS A 3 -5.67 -8.65 -4.26
N GLN A 4 -5.66 -8.29 -2.98
CA GLN A 4 -4.58 -7.53 -2.36
C GLN A 4 -3.38 -8.45 -2.13
N LYS A 5 -2.46 -8.50 -3.11
CA LYS A 5 -1.32 -9.42 -3.09
C LYS A 5 -0.10 -8.90 -2.31
N ASN A 6 -0.03 -7.61 -2.00
CA ASN A 6 1.17 -6.95 -1.46
C ASN A 6 0.83 -6.18 -0.18
N ARG A 7 0.96 -6.80 0.99
CA ARG A 7 0.93 -6.10 2.28
C ARG A 7 2.32 -5.56 2.60
N ALA A 8 2.38 -4.44 3.31
CA ALA A 8 3.62 -3.87 3.75
C ALA A 8 4.44 -4.86 4.62
N PHE A 9 3.75 -5.52 5.55
CA PHE A 9 4.33 -6.48 6.49
C PHE A 9 3.32 -7.54 6.93
N CYS A 10 3.81 -8.69 7.39
CA CYS A 10 3.00 -9.73 8.02
C CYS A 10 2.82 -9.43 9.52
N TYR A 11 1.58 -9.39 10.01
CA TYR A 11 1.31 -9.10 11.42
C TYR A 11 1.63 -10.27 12.36
N PHE A 12 1.70 -11.50 11.83
CA PHE A 12 2.02 -12.69 12.63
C PHE A 12 3.52 -12.86 12.86
N CYS A 13 4.34 -12.67 11.82
CA CYS A 13 5.78 -12.93 11.88
C CYS A 13 6.65 -11.67 11.68
N GLY A 14 6.04 -10.50 11.47
CA GLY A 14 6.77 -9.25 11.22
C GLY A 14 7.48 -9.19 9.85
N ALA A 15 7.35 -10.21 9.01
CA ALA A 15 8.07 -10.28 7.74
C ALA A 15 7.67 -9.15 6.79
N LEU A 16 8.66 -8.44 6.26
CA LEU A 16 8.48 -7.42 5.23
C LEU A 16 8.50 -8.04 3.84
N GLN A 17 7.79 -7.43 2.90
CA GLN A 17 7.90 -7.82 1.48
C GLN A 17 9.34 -7.59 0.99
N ARG A 18 10.02 -8.67 0.55
CA ARG A 18 11.44 -8.64 0.13
C ARG A 18 11.72 -7.62 -0.98
N LEU A 19 10.78 -7.44 -1.90
CA LEU A 19 10.81 -6.44 -2.95
C LEU A 19 9.54 -5.58 -2.83
N PRO A 20 9.58 -4.49 -2.04
CA PRO A 20 8.45 -3.57 -1.92
C PRO A 20 7.99 -3.11 -3.30
N THR A 21 6.70 -3.24 -3.56
CA THR A 21 6.07 -2.85 -4.81
C THR A 21 5.01 -1.82 -4.51
N CYS A 22 5.05 -0.66 -5.18
CA CYS A 22 4.01 0.35 -5.03
C CYS A 22 2.64 -0.22 -5.46
N ALA A 23 1.64 -0.12 -4.58
CA ALA A 23 0.29 -0.61 -4.84
C ALA A 23 -0.46 0.21 -5.90
N GLU A 24 -0.05 1.45 -6.15
CA GLU A 24 -0.64 2.31 -7.18
C GLU A 24 0.02 2.07 -8.55
N CYS A 25 1.34 2.25 -8.66
CA CYS A 25 2.03 2.24 -9.95
C CYS A 25 2.79 0.94 -10.27
N GLY A 26 2.83 -0.02 -9.34
CA GLY A 26 3.52 -1.30 -9.53
C GLY A 26 5.05 -1.23 -9.58
N LYS A 27 5.66 -0.07 -9.36
CA LYS A 27 7.12 0.08 -9.39
C LYS A 27 7.77 -0.57 -8.17
N ILE A 28 8.90 -1.24 -8.40
CA ILE A 28 9.78 -1.84 -7.37
C ILE A 28 11.07 -0.99 -7.17
N LYS A 29 11.34 -0.07 -8.11
CA LYS A 29 12.48 0.85 -8.06
C LYS A 29 12.07 2.25 -8.52
N CYS A 30 12.63 3.26 -7.87
CA CYS A 30 12.51 4.65 -8.30
C CYS A 30 13.75 5.07 -9.08
N MET A 31 13.56 5.70 -10.24
CA MET A 31 14.65 6.18 -11.10
C MET A 31 14.75 7.70 -11.03
N LEU A 32 15.98 8.22 -11.08
CA LEU A 32 16.32 9.65 -11.09
C LEU A 32 15.45 10.50 -12.05
N LYS A 33 15.07 9.96 -13.22
CA LYS A 33 14.30 10.68 -14.25
C LYS A 33 12.78 10.68 -14.04
N THR A 34 12.28 10.17 -12.90
CA THR A 34 10.84 10.17 -12.63
C THR A 34 10.45 11.55 -12.10
N SER A 35 9.87 12.41 -12.95
CA SER A 35 9.50 13.79 -12.60
C SER A 35 8.47 13.90 -11.47
N ASP A 36 7.67 12.87 -11.26
CA ASP A 36 6.61 12.85 -10.25
C ASP A 36 7.10 12.48 -8.84
N CYS A 37 8.36 12.09 -8.65
CA CYS A 37 8.88 11.69 -7.34
C CYS A 37 9.09 12.91 -6.43
N VAL A 38 8.51 12.90 -5.22
CA VAL A 38 8.67 14.00 -4.24
C VAL A 38 10.02 13.95 -3.50
N VAL A 39 10.78 12.86 -3.65
CA VAL A 39 12.14 12.68 -3.12
C VAL A 39 13.12 12.58 -4.27
N LYS A 40 14.18 13.41 -4.28
CA LYS A 40 15.22 13.35 -5.32
C LYS A 40 16.20 12.20 -5.04
N HIS A 41 16.56 11.45 -6.08
CA HIS A 41 17.50 10.32 -5.99
C HIS A 41 18.71 10.51 -6.93
N PRO A 42 19.58 11.50 -6.68
CA PRO A 42 20.71 11.83 -7.55
C PRO A 42 21.67 10.65 -7.72
N GLY A 43 21.91 10.24 -8.97
CA GLY A 43 22.91 9.23 -9.31
C GLY A 43 22.58 7.79 -8.89
N THR A 44 21.39 7.52 -8.34
CA THR A 44 21.05 6.19 -7.79
C THR A 44 19.65 5.73 -8.19
N PHE A 45 19.50 4.41 -8.29
CA PHE A 45 18.19 3.77 -8.31
C PHE A 45 17.80 3.41 -6.89
N THR A 46 16.68 3.92 -6.42
CA THR A 46 16.20 3.66 -5.07
C THR A 46 15.31 2.42 -5.08
N THR A 47 15.64 1.43 -4.26
CA THR A 47 14.93 0.16 -4.13
C THR A 47 14.65 -0.15 -2.67
N GLY A 48 13.92 -1.23 -2.40
CA GLY A 48 13.64 -1.65 -1.02
C GLY A 48 12.80 -0.62 -0.27
N LEU A 49 13.03 -0.51 1.04
CA LEU A 49 12.33 0.45 1.90
C LEU A 49 12.61 1.90 1.55
N ALA A 50 13.77 2.21 0.94
CA ALA A 50 14.07 3.56 0.51
C ALA A 50 13.16 4.06 -0.64
N MET A 51 12.46 3.15 -1.34
CA MET A 51 11.49 3.49 -2.38
C MET A 51 10.10 3.84 -1.80
N VAL A 52 9.82 3.41 -0.58
CA VAL A 52 8.52 3.55 0.08
C VAL A 52 8.35 4.97 0.61
N GLY A 53 7.24 5.61 0.26
CA GLY A 53 6.86 6.92 0.75
C GLY A 53 5.70 6.92 1.75
N ALA A 54 4.81 5.92 1.69
CA ALA A 54 3.71 5.79 2.63
C ALA A 54 3.22 4.34 2.74
N ILE A 55 2.46 4.07 3.81
CA ILE A 55 1.60 2.90 3.95
C ILE A 55 0.17 3.40 3.78
N CYS A 56 -0.63 2.73 2.96
CA CYS A 56 -2.06 3.05 2.84
C CYS A 56 -2.78 2.74 4.15
N ASP A 57 -3.54 3.68 4.72
CA ASP A 57 -4.29 3.42 5.95
C ASP A 57 -5.30 2.28 5.75
N PHE A 58 -5.97 2.25 4.58
CA PHE A 58 -7.03 1.30 4.28
C PHE A 58 -6.56 -0.11 4.01
N CYS A 59 -5.51 -0.28 3.20
CA CYS A 59 -5.07 -1.60 2.74
C CYS A 59 -3.68 -1.99 3.22
N GLU A 60 -2.98 -1.11 3.94
CA GLU A 60 -1.67 -1.36 4.51
C GLU A 60 -0.62 -1.81 3.48
N ALA A 61 -0.81 -1.40 2.22
CA ALA A 61 0.13 -1.66 1.15
C ALA A 61 1.13 -0.50 1.01
N TRP A 62 2.32 -0.81 0.48
CA TRP A 62 3.34 0.20 0.20
C TRP A 62 2.92 1.13 -0.93
N VAL A 63 3.11 2.43 -0.74
CA VAL A 63 2.96 3.47 -1.77
C VAL A 63 4.31 4.17 -1.93
N CYS A 64 4.76 4.38 -3.17
CA CYS A 64 6.03 5.04 -3.44
C CYS A 64 5.94 6.57 -3.31
N HIS A 65 7.08 7.24 -3.39
CA HIS A 65 7.21 8.71 -3.38
C HIS A 65 6.60 9.44 -4.60
N GLY A 66 5.94 8.76 -5.54
CA GLY A 66 5.28 9.44 -6.65
C GLY A 66 4.16 10.33 -6.12
N LYS A 67 4.16 11.63 -6.43
CA LYS A 67 3.13 12.59 -6.00
C LYS A 67 1.74 12.09 -6.38
N LYS A 68 1.57 11.58 -7.62
CA LYS A 68 0.33 10.91 -8.04
C LYS A 68 0.00 9.73 -7.12
N CYS A 69 0.98 8.88 -6.83
CA CYS A 69 0.74 7.69 -6.00
C CYS A 69 0.27 8.05 -4.59
N LEU A 70 0.93 9.03 -3.96
CA LEU A 70 0.57 9.53 -2.63
C LEU A 70 -0.81 10.21 -2.62
N SER A 71 -1.16 10.95 -3.66
CA SER A 71 -2.45 11.66 -3.73
C SER A 71 -3.64 10.79 -4.14
N THR A 72 -3.40 9.67 -4.82
CA THR A 72 -4.47 8.91 -5.50
C THR A 72 -4.78 7.58 -4.83
N HIS A 73 -3.79 6.93 -4.23
CA HIS A 73 -3.97 5.55 -3.78
C HIS A 73 -5.02 5.42 -2.66
N ALA A 74 -4.91 6.23 -1.61
CA ALA A 74 -5.86 6.18 -0.49
C ALA A 74 -7.29 6.48 -0.96
N CYS A 75 -7.47 7.53 -1.77
CA CYS A 75 -8.77 7.96 -2.28
C CYS A 75 -9.44 6.97 -3.24
N SER A 76 -8.69 6.07 -3.86
CA SER A 76 -9.21 5.04 -4.78
C SER A 76 -9.06 3.63 -4.23
N CYS A 77 -8.75 3.51 -2.94
CA CYS A 77 -8.52 2.23 -2.31
C CYS A 77 -9.83 1.45 -2.22
N LEU A 78 -9.83 0.21 -2.72
CA LEU A 78 -11.00 -0.66 -2.65
C LEU A 78 -11.41 -1.03 -1.21
N LEU A 79 -10.54 -0.79 -0.23
CA LEU A 79 -10.85 -1.02 1.17
C LEU A 79 -11.36 0.21 1.89
N GLN A 80 -11.53 1.36 1.22
CA GLN A 80 -12.05 2.57 1.86
C GLN A 80 -13.49 2.40 2.38
N ASP A 81 -14.28 1.57 1.69
CA ASP A 81 -15.69 1.28 2.01
C ASP A 81 -15.88 -0.15 2.54
N ALA A 82 -14.82 -0.78 3.05
CA ALA A 82 -14.90 -2.15 3.56
C ALA A 82 -15.71 -2.23 4.87
N VAL A 83 -16.39 -3.35 5.07
CA VAL A 83 -17.13 -3.68 6.31
C VAL A 83 -16.61 -5.01 6.85
N CYS A 84 -16.22 -5.04 8.12
CA CYS A 84 -15.61 -6.21 8.75
C CYS A 84 -16.65 -7.34 8.85
N ILE A 85 -16.30 -8.53 8.36
CA ILE A 85 -17.22 -9.66 8.38
C ILE A 85 -17.49 -10.19 9.80
N GLU A 86 -16.62 -9.89 10.76
CA GLU A 86 -16.74 -10.41 12.13
C GLU A 86 -17.58 -9.50 13.03
N CYS A 87 -17.43 -8.18 12.90
CA CYS A 87 -18.05 -7.21 13.81
C CYS A 87 -18.92 -6.15 13.13
N GLU A 88 -19.10 -6.23 11.80
CA GLU A 88 -19.96 -5.37 10.98
C GLU A 88 -19.62 -3.86 11.03
N ARG A 89 -18.49 -3.51 11.64
CA ARG A 89 -17.99 -2.14 11.66
C ARG A 89 -17.33 -1.79 10.34
N ASP A 90 -17.54 -0.55 9.90
CA ASP A 90 -16.85 0.00 8.75
C ASP A 90 -15.39 0.40 9.06
N VAL A 91 -14.66 0.72 8.01
CA VAL A 91 -13.27 1.21 8.04
C VAL A 91 -13.06 2.35 9.03
N TRP A 92 -13.97 3.32 9.09
CA TRP A 92 -13.84 4.52 9.90
C TRP A 92 -13.97 4.20 11.39
N ASN A 93 -14.86 3.28 11.73
CA ASN A 93 -15.01 2.72 13.07
C ASN A 93 -13.78 1.90 13.51
N HIS A 94 -12.99 1.39 12.55
CA HIS A 94 -11.70 0.74 12.78
C HIS A 94 -10.50 1.70 12.78
N GLY A 95 -10.72 3.01 12.61
CA GLY A 95 -9.64 3.99 12.51
C GLY A 95 -8.83 3.88 11.22
N GLY A 96 -9.49 3.45 10.14
CA GLY A 96 -8.94 3.45 8.79
C GLY A 96 -8.31 2.14 8.35
N ARG A 97 -8.22 1.10 9.18
CA ARG A 97 -7.43 -0.12 8.89
C ARG A 97 -8.31 -1.33 8.67
N MET A 98 -8.30 -1.87 7.45
CA MET A 98 -9.05 -3.06 7.07
C MET A 98 -8.21 -3.95 6.17
N PHE A 99 -8.55 -5.24 6.05
CA PHE A 99 -7.84 -6.10 5.12
C PHE A 99 -8.74 -7.09 4.40
N LEU A 100 -8.46 -7.33 3.12
CA LEU A 100 -9.12 -8.35 2.33
C LEU A 100 -8.35 -9.67 2.44
N CYS A 101 -8.98 -10.69 3.02
CA CYS A 101 -8.40 -12.02 3.11
C CYS A 101 -8.12 -12.60 1.70
N SER A 102 -6.89 -13.02 1.43
CA SER A 102 -6.50 -13.55 0.11
C SER A 102 -7.10 -14.93 -0.23
N PHE A 103 -7.67 -15.62 0.77
CA PHE A 103 -8.31 -16.93 0.62
C PHE A 103 -9.81 -16.80 0.37
N CYS A 104 -10.55 -16.19 1.30
CA CYS A 104 -12.01 -16.09 1.22
C CYS A 104 -12.50 -14.78 0.56
N ASN A 105 -11.64 -13.78 0.36
CA ASN A 105 -12.01 -12.44 -0.12
C ASN A 105 -13.07 -11.73 0.75
N ASN A 106 -13.12 -12.03 2.05
CA ASN A 106 -13.86 -11.25 3.02
C ASN A 106 -12.97 -10.18 3.65
N PHE A 107 -13.57 -9.07 4.06
CA PHE A 107 -12.88 -8.03 4.81
C PHE A 107 -12.83 -8.40 6.29
N LEU A 108 -11.67 -8.20 6.89
CA LEU A 108 -11.37 -8.42 8.30
C LEU A 108 -10.85 -7.11 8.90
#